data_AF-A0AAV4ZVH6-F1
#
_entry.id   AF-A0AAV4ZVH6-F1
#
_cell.length_a   1.000
_cell.length_b   1.000
_cell.length_c   1.000
_cell.angle_alpha   90.00
_cell.angle_beta   90.00
_cell.angle_gamma   90.00
#
_symmetry.space_group_name_H-M   'P 1'
#
loop_
_entity.id
_entity.type
_entity.pdbx_description
1 polymer ?
#
loop_
_entity_poly.entity_id
_entity_poly.type
_entity_poly.pdbx_seq_one_letter_code
_entity_poly.pdbx_strand_id
1 'polypeptide(L)'
;MFRAFLLGALVAVSAVPAMAIDIVRGEARVTTIFDHPLPSVPGKSLRGVLVEYGPGGSSPSHTHAASAFITATVIEGAVRSRINDGPEKVFRVGESFVEMPGDHHGVSARS
;
A
#
# COMPACT_ATOMS: atom_id res chain seq x y z
N MET A 1 -17.14 0.29 65.65
CA MET A 1 -17.79 0.95 64.50
C MET A 1 -16.81 1.98 63.96
N PHE A 2 -16.28 1.82 62.76
CA PHE A 2 -16.05 2.86 61.73
C PHE A 2 -15.21 2.25 60.59
N ARG A 3 -15.75 2.37 59.38
CA ARG A 3 -15.36 1.67 58.15
C ARG A 3 -14.17 2.36 57.50
N ALA A 4 -13.21 1.59 57.00
CA ALA A 4 -12.17 2.07 56.09
C ALA A 4 -12.80 2.37 54.72
N PHE A 5 -12.66 3.60 54.23
CA PHE A 5 -12.99 3.97 52.86
C PHE A 5 -11.71 3.90 52.02
N LEU A 6 -11.62 2.90 51.15
CA LEU A 6 -10.64 2.83 50.07
C LEU A 6 -11.21 3.59 48.87
N LEU A 7 -10.61 4.73 48.54
CA LEU A 7 -10.95 5.52 47.35
C LEU A 7 -10.18 4.93 46.16
N GLY A 8 -10.84 4.11 45.35
CA GLY A 8 -10.28 3.63 44.08
C GLY A 8 -10.40 4.73 43.02
N ALA A 9 -9.27 5.27 42.56
CA ALA A 9 -9.23 6.18 41.43
C ALA A 9 -9.39 5.39 40.12
N LEU A 10 -10.54 5.54 39.46
CA LEU A 10 -10.80 4.95 38.15
C LEU A 10 -10.20 5.87 37.08
N VAL A 11 -9.06 5.47 36.49
CA VAL A 11 -8.50 6.14 35.31
C VAL A 11 -9.31 5.69 34.10
N ALA A 12 -10.22 6.55 33.63
CA ALA A 12 -10.90 6.34 32.36
C ALA A 12 -9.94 6.64 31.21
N VAL A 13 -9.44 5.60 30.55
CA VAL A 13 -8.71 5.75 29.28
C VAL A 13 -9.75 6.04 28.20
N SER A 14 -9.87 7.29 27.78
CA SER A 14 -10.67 7.65 26.62
C SER A 14 -9.96 7.16 25.35
N ALA A 15 -10.50 6.10 24.73
CA ALA A 15 -10.06 5.68 23.41
C ALA A 15 -10.46 6.75 22.39
N VAL A 16 -9.47 7.46 21.85
CA VAL A 16 -9.69 8.35 20.70
C VAL A 16 -9.85 7.45 19.47
N PRO A 17 -10.96 7.50 18.72
CA PRO A 17 -11.08 6.71 17.50
C PRO A 17 -10.03 7.21 16.51
N ALA A 18 -9.21 6.30 16.00
CA ALA A 18 -8.34 6.59 14.87
C ALA A 18 -9.23 6.88 13.66
N MET A 19 -9.30 8.15 13.25
CA MET A 19 -9.94 8.53 12.00
C MET A 19 -9.06 8.00 10.86
N ALA A 20 -9.51 6.94 10.19
CA ALA A 20 -8.91 6.54 8.93
C ALA A 20 -9.11 7.70 7.95
N ILE A 21 -8.01 8.26 7.43
CA ILE A 21 -8.07 9.24 6.34
C ILE A 21 -8.45 8.44 5.09
N ASP A 22 -9.75 8.45 4.77
CA ASP A 22 -10.29 7.85 3.56
C ASP A 22 -9.56 8.43 2.34
N ILE A 23 -9.11 7.54 1.47
CA ILE A 23 -8.50 7.93 0.19
C ILE A 23 -9.61 8.48 -0.69
N VAL A 24 -9.34 9.61 -1.33
CA VAL A 24 -10.29 10.29 -2.22
C VAL A 24 -10.78 9.29 -3.27
N ARG A 25 -12.10 9.30 -3.52
CA ARG A 25 -12.74 8.48 -4.54
C ARG A 25 -12.04 8.68 -5.89
N GLY A 26 -11.76 7.59 -6.59
CA GLY A 26 -11.10 7.63 -7.90
C GLY A 26 -9.58 7.77 -7.85
N GLU A 27 -8.99 8.04 -6.68
CA GLU A 27 -7.55 8.21 -6.55
C GLU A 27 -6.86 6.97 -5.96
N ALA A 28 -5.55 6.90 -6.21
CA ALA A 28 -4.63 6.02 -5.53
C ALA A 28 -3.65 6.86 -4.68
N ARG A 29 -3.38 6.40 -3.45
CA ARG A 29 -2.32 6.93 -2.60
C ARG A 29 -1.12 5.99 -2.69
N VAL A 30 0.05 6.55 -3.00
CA VAL A 30 1.32 5.82 -3.01
C VAL A 30 2.18 6.33 -1.87
N THR A 31 2.53 5.43 -0.94
CA THR A 31 3.33 5.73 0.25
C THR A 31 4.62 4.93 0.22
N THR A 32 5.77 5.59 0.29
CA THR A 32 7.05 4.89 0.47
C THR A 32 7.14 4.35 1.90
N ILE A 33 7.27 3.02 2.05
CA ILE A 33 7.38 2.35 3.35
C ILE A 33 8.85 2.32 3.81
N PHE A 34 9.76 2.08 2.88
CA PHE A 34 11.20 2.09 3.13
C PHE A 34 11.96 2.33 1.82
N ASP A 35 13.20 2.83 1.95
CA ASP A 35 14.13 3.00 0.85
C ASP A 35 15.55 2.79 1.38
N HIS A 36 16.14 1.64 1.06
CA HIS A 36 17.44 1.24 1.60
C HIS A 36 18.44 0.99 0.47
N PRO A 37 19.61 1.67 0.47
CA PRO A 37 20.68 1.33 -0.45
C PRO A 37 21.05 -0.15 -0.35
N LEU A 38 21.29 -0.79 -1.50
CA LEU A 38 21.76 -2.17 -1.52
C LEU A 38 23.26 -2.20 -1.16
N PRO A 39 23.67 -2.89 -0.07
CA PRO A 39 25.06 -2.84 0.40
C PRO A 39 26.08 -3.33 -0.63
N SER A 40 25.69 -4.28 -1.48
CA SER A 40 26.55 -4.91 -2.49
C SER A 40 26.37 -4.34 -3.91
N VAL A 41 25.46 -3.37 -4.12
CA VAL A 41 25.16 -2.83 -5.46
C VAL A 41 25.19 -1.31 -5.44
N PRO A 42 26.33 -0.68 -5.77
CA PRO A 42 26.48 0.78 -5.77
C PRO A 42 25.42 1.48 -6.63
N GLY A 43 24.80 2.52 -6.10
CA GLY A 43 23.81 3.33 -6.81
C GLY A 43 22.44 2.66 -7.01
N LYS A 44 22.15 1.57 -6.29
CA LYS A 44 20.83 0.91 -6.26
C LYS A 44 20.25 0.89 -4.85
N SER A 45 18.93 0.85 -4.75
CA SER A 45 18.21 0.69 -3.49
C SER A 45 17.08 -0.33 -3.62
N LEU A 46 16.71 -0.93 -2.49
CA LEU A 46 15.46 -1.66 -2.32
C LEU A 46 14.44 -0.68 -1.75
N ARG A 47 13.38 -0.40 -2.52
CA ARG A 47 12.28 0.48 -2.11
C ARG A 47 10.99 -0.30 -2.00
N GLY A 48 10.31 -0.15 -0.87
CA GLY A 48 8.96 -0.66 -0.65
C GLY A 48 7.94 0.47 -0.77
N VAL A 49 6.87 0.25 -1.51
CA VAL A 49 5.74 1.19 -1.62
C VAL A 49 4.44 0.49 -1.24
N LEU A 50 3.59 1.20 -0.49
CA LEU A 50 2.20 0.83 -0.26
C LEU A 50 1.34 1.61 -1.26
N VAL A 51 0.56 0.89 -2.06
CA VAL A 51 -0.42 1.49 -2.96
C VAL A 51 -1.80 1.17 -2.43
N GLU A 52 -2.56 2.20 -2.15
CA GLU A 52 -3.91 2.09 -1.64
C GLU A 52 -4.87 2.81 -2.59
N TYR A 53 -5.98 2.17 -2.93
CA TYR A 53 -6.97 2.75 -3.84
C TYR A 53 -8.22 3.15 -3.07
N GLY A 54 -8.67 4.39 -3.26
CA GLY A 54 -10.00 4.80 -2.82
C GLY A 54 -11.10 4.02 -3.56
N PRO A 55 -12.38 4.24 -3.22
CA PRO A 55 -13.49 3.65 -3.96
C PRO A 55 -13.40 4.01 -5.46
N GLY A 56 -13.38 2.99 -6.33
CA GLY A 56 -13.18 3.16 -7.78
C GLY A 56 -11.81 3.72 -8.18
N GLY A 57 -10.82 3.68 -7.28
CA GLY A 57 -9.51 4.29 -7.47
C GLY A 57 -8.64 3.58 -8.50
N SER A 58 -7.81 4.38 -9.18
CA SER A 58 -6.78 3.90 -10.10
C SER A 58 -5.52 4.75 -10.04
N SER A 59 -4.38 4.18 -10.39
CA SER A 59 -3.15 4.92 -10.65
C SER A 59 -3.09 5.32 -12.12
N PRO A 60 -2.52 6.49 -12.45
CA PRO A 60 -2.27 6.86 -13.84
C PRO A 60 -1.39 5.85 -14.56
N SER A 61 -1.59 5.72 -15.88
CA SER A 61 -0.71 4.95 -16.76
C SER A 61 0.71 5.52 -16.69
N HIS A 62 1.71 4.66 -16.51
CA HIS A 62 3.10 5.09 -16.36
C HIS A 62 4.10 4.03 -16.84
N THR A 63 5.35 4.44 -17.03
CA THR A 63 6.46 3.55 -17.38
C THR A 63 7.47 3.52 -16.25
N HIS A 64 7.90 2.32 -15.88
CA HIS A 64 8.92 2.15 -14.86
C HIS A 64 10.31 2.52 -15.38
N ALA A 65 11.19 2.97 -14.48
CA ALA A 65 12.56 3.25 -14.84
C ALA A 65 13.24 2.00 -15.41
N ALA A 66 14.07 2.16 -16.45
CA ALA A 66 14.83 1.08 -17.07
C ALA A 66 15.84 0.37 -16.14
N SER A 67 15.92 0.78 -14.87
CA SER A 67 16.77 0.14 -13.85
C SER A 67 15.99 -0.44 -12.66
N ALA A 68 14.64 -0.43 -12.72
CA ALA A 68 13.78 -0.89 -11.64
C ALA A 68 13.08 -2.20 -12.03
N PHE A 69 13.27 -3.24 -11.23
CA PHE A 69 12.45 -4.44 -11.26
C PHE A 69 11.41 -4.32 -10.13
N ILE A 70 10.12 -4.46 -10.45
CA ILE A 70 9.04 -4.32 -9.48
C ILE A 70 8.41 -5.68 -9.25
N THR A 71 8.13 -5.97 -7.98
CA THR A 71 7.18 -7.01 -7.60
C THR A 71 6.09 -6.36 -6.74
N ALA A 72 4.84 -6.68 -7.06
CA ALA A 72 3.69 -6.23 -6.31
C ALA A 72 2.90 -7.44 -5.84
N THR A 73 2.44 -7.41 -4.60
CA THR A 73 1.56 -8.43 -4.02
C THR A 73 0.33 -7.75 -3.46
N VAL A 74 -0.84 -8.29 -3.77
CA VAL A 74 -2.10 -7.76 -3.22
C VAL A 74 -2.21 -8.22 -1.78
N ILE A 75 -2.28 -7.27 -0.85
CA ILE A 75 -2.41 -7.55 0.59
C ILE A 75 -3.84 -7.37 1.10
N GLU A 76 -4.68 -6.63 0.37
CA GLU A 76 -6.11 -6.43 0.67
C GLU A 76 -6.91 -6.26 -0.62
N GLY A 77 -8.14 -6.81 -0.66
CA GLY A 77 -9.06 -6.66 -1.78
C GLY A 77 -8.59 -7.33 -3.07
N ALA A 78 -8.72 -6.62 -4.18
CA ALA A 78 -8.32 -7.07 -5.51
C ALA A 78 -7.90 -5.90 -6.40
N VAL A 79 -6.87 -6.13 -7.22
CA VAL A 79 -6.30 -5.14 -8.13
C VAL A 79 -6.36 -5.68 -9.56
N ARG A 80 -6.92 -4.88 -10.46
CA ARG A 80 -6.88 -5.13 -11.89
C ARG A 80 -5.65 -4.45 -12.47
N SER A 81 -4.80 -5.23 -13.13
CA SER A 81 -3.53 -4.77 -13.69
C SER A 81 -3.37 -5.17 -15.15
N ARG A 82 -2.75 -4.29 -15.94
CA ARG A 82 -2.32 -4.57 -17.32
C ARG A 82 -0.93 -3.98 -17.55
N ILE A 83 0.01 -4.85 -17.90
CA ILE A 83 1.40 -4.50 -18.18
C ILE A 83 1.63 -4.65 -19.68
N ASN A 84 2.23 -3.63 -20.28
CA ASN A 84 2.45 -3.50 -21.72
C ASN A 84 1.16 -3.78 -22.51
N ASP A 85 1.27 -4.51 -23.62
CA ASP A 85 0.15 -4.99 -24.43
C ASP A 85 -0.38 -6.36 -23.96
N GLY A 86 -0.02 -6.77 -22.74
CA GLY A 86 -0.49 -8.00 -22.13
C GLY A 86 -1.98 -7.97 -21.79
N PRO A 87 -2.56 -9.12 -21.41
CA PRO A 87 -3.94 -9.18 -20.97
C PRO A 87 -4.12 -8.44 -19.64
N GLU A 88 -5.27 -7.79 -19.50
CA GLU A 88 -5.69 -7.26 -18.21
C GLU A 88 -6.11 -8.41 -17.29
N LYS A 89 -5.53 -8.45 -16.09
CA LYS A 89 -5.76 -9.52 -15.10
C LYS A 89 -6.15 -8.93 -13.75
N VAL A 90 -7.06 -9.60 -13.05
CA VAL A 90 -7.38 -9.30 -11.64
C VAL A 90 -6.54 -10.20 -10.74
N PHE A 91 -5.80 -9.57 -9.83
CA PHE A 91 -5.02 -10.18 -8.77
C PHE A 91 -5.77 -9.99 -7.44
N ARG A 92 -5.89 -11.05 -6.65
CA ARG A 92 -6.53 -11.09 -5.33
C ARG A 92 -5.47 -11.21 -4.23
N VAL A 93 -5.92 -11.06 -2.99
CA VAL A 93 -5.07 -11.19 -1.80
C VAL A 93 -4.16 -12.43 -1.88
N GLY A 94 -2.86 -12.21 -1.69
CA GLY A 94 -1.82 -13.24 -1.75
C GLY A 94 -1.27 -13.51 -3.16
N GLU A 95 -1.91 -13.01 -4.22
CA GLU A 95 -1.37 -13.09 -5.58
C GLU A 95 -0.39 -11.94 -5.85
N SER A 96 0.61 -12.24 -6.68
CA SER A 96 1.67 -11.31 -7.05
C SER A 96 1.84 -11.20 -8.56
N PHE A 97 2.41 -10.08 -8.99
CA PHE A 97 2.92 -9.90 -10.34
C PHE A 97 4.29 -9.22 -10.31
N VAL A 98 4.94 -9.24 -11.47
CA VAL A 98 6.26 -8.66 -11.69
C VAL A 98 6.21 -7.73 -12.90
N GLU A 99 6.98 -6.67 -12.84
CA GLU A 99 7.22 -5.73 -13.94
C GLU A 99 8.72 -5.63 -14.16
N MET A 100 9.12 -5.83 -15.41
CA MET A 100 10.50 -5.76 -15.83
C MET A 100 10.94 -4.29 -15.98
N PRO A 101 12.25 -4.01 -15.91
CA PRO A 101 12.74 -2.66 -16.13
C PRO A 101 12.29 -2.09 -17.48
N GLY A 102 11.64 -0.93 -17.44
CA GLY A 102 11.09 -0.25 -18.62
C GLY A 102 9.67 -0.65 -19.01
N ASP A 103 9.02 -1.56 -18.28
CA ASP A 103 7.63 -1.93 -18.55
C ASP A 103 6.67 -0.75 -18.38
N HIS A 104 5.64 -0.71 -19.23
CA HIS A 104 4.54 0.24 -19.17
C HIS A 104 3.36 -0.36 -18.41
N HIS A 105 3.04 0.20 -17.25
CA HIS A 105 1.87 -0.17 -16.45
C HIS A 105 0.65 0.62 -16.93
N GLY A 106 -0.14 0.00 -17.81
CA GLY A 106 -1.25 0.65 -18.49
C GLY A 106 -2.55 0.73 -17.70
N VAL A 107 -2.82 -0.27 -16.84
CA VAL A 107 -3.99 -0.28 -15.96
C VAL A 107 -3.56 -0.71 -14.59
N SER A 108 -3.95 0.07 -13.57
CA SER A 108 -3.69 -0.22 -12.18
C SER A 108 -4.87 0.31 -11.38
N ALA A 109 -5.85 -0.54 -11.08
CA ALA A 109 -7.12 -0.08 -10.53
C ALA A 109 -7.70 -1.08 -9.53
N ARG A 110 -8.47 -0.56 -8.57
CA ARG A 110 -9.30 -1.39 -7.71
C ARG A 110 -10.30 -2.18 -8.57
N SER A 111 -10.42 -3.48 -8.31
CA SER A 111 -11.43 -4.34 -8.94
C SER A 111 -12.76 -4.33 -8.20
#